data_AF-A0A2T4XAT3-F1
#
_entry.id   AF-A0A2T4XAT3-F1
#
_cell.length_a   1.000
_cell.length_b   1.000
_cell.length_c   1.000
_cell.angle_alpha   90.00
_cell.angle_beta   90.00
_cell.angle_gamma   90.00
#
_symmetry.space_group_name_H-M   'P 1'
#
loop_
_entity.id
_entity.type
_entity.pdbx_description
1 polymer ?
#
loop_
_entity_poly.entity_id
_entity_poly.type
_entity_poly.pdbx_seq_one_letter_code
_entity_poly.pdbx_strand_id
1 'polypeptide(L)'
;MNFMELPPEPAQTASLPLDFSKETVNVIRTTLRNYIELTSIADNKANVLLSLNAVMIAFVVPLAISNLEVIFAYTLFVPLFFLAVTCFATIYVTTMVLVPKGFEEFNDELPPGMPPSPFFFGTIQDMTLEEYFAYLHRATQDKHTVRHHLSLDLFYIGRRLGEKMTLMRRSFLIFRLGIFLTLLATGMVLLLNYLQ
;
A
#
# COMPACT_ATOMS: atom_id res chain seq x y z
N MET A 1 3.82 -9.97 48.56
CA MET A 1 2.73 -10.77 47.94
C MET A 1 2.15 -9.89 46.86
N ASN A 2 2.57 -10.05 45.61
CA ASN A 2 2.00 -10.95 44.59
C ASN A 2 1.27 -10.08 43.56
N PHE A 3 1.43 -10.20 42.25
CA PHE A 3 2.27 -11.04 41.41
C PHE A 3 2.67 -10.18 40.21
N MET A 4 3.91 -10.33 39.75
CA MET A 4 4.25 -10.05 38.37
C MET A 4 3.43 -11.01 37.53
N GLU A 5 2.37 -10.53 36.88
CA GLU A 5 1.61 -11.30 35.91
C GLU A 5 2.58 -11.68 34.80
N LEU A 6 2.97 -12.96 34.79
CA LEU A 6 3.68 -13.55 33.67
C LEU A 6 2.85 -13.29 32.42
N PRO A 7 3.49 -12.97 31.28
CA PRO A 7 2.77 -12.90 30.02
C PRO A 7 1.99 -14.21 29.86
N PRO A 8 0.75 -14.17 29.34
CA PRO A 8 -0.05 -15.36 29.18
C PRO A 8 0.80 -16.41 28.46
N GLU A 9 0.89 -17.57 29.10
CA GLU A 9 1.45 -18.80 28.53
C GLU A 9 1.01 -18.87 27.06
N PRO A 10 1.90 -19.12 26.08
CA PRO A 10 1.52 -19.09 24.68
C PRO A 10 0.32 -20.02 24.55
N ALA A 11 -0.84 -19.41 24.26
CA ALA A 11 -2.10 -20.11 24.14
C ALA A 11 -1.79 -21.31 23.25
N GLN A 12 -1.95 -22.52 23.81
CA GLN A 12 -1.83 -23.77 23.08
C GLN A 12 -2.44 -23.51 21.73
N THR A 13 -1.61 -23.56 20.69
CA THR A 13 -2.03 -23.41 19.30
C THR A 13 -2.99 -24.55 19.06
N ALA A 14 -4.26 -24.32 19.40
CA ALA A 14 -5.38 -25.15 19.03
C ALA A 14 -5.23 -25.23 17.53
N SER A 15 -4.75 -26.38 17.08
CA SER A 15 -4.49 -26.69 15.70
C SER A 15 -5.84 -26.73 15.03
N LEU A 16 -6.39 -25.55 14.72
CA LEU A 16 -7.59 -25.36 13.94
C LEU A 16 -7.36 -26.23 12.71
N PRO A 17 -8.07 -27.37 12.59
CA PRO A 17 -7.79 -28.31 11.54
C PRO A 17 -8.37 -27.67 10.29
N LEU A 18 -7.59 -26.83 9.64
CA LEU A 18 -7.82 -26.44 8.28
C LEU A 18 -7.63 -27.75 7.49
N ASP A 19 -8.67 -28.56 7.36
CA ASP A 19 -8.61 -29.74 6.50
C ASP A 19 -8.55 -29.22 5.06
N PHE A 20 -7.66 -29.75 4.22
CA PHE A 20 -7.66 -29.45 2.79
C PHE A 20 -8.83 -30.15 2.09
N SER A 21 -10.02 -30.00 2.65
CA SER A 21 -11.27 -30.32 1.99
C SER A 21 -11.38 -29.47 0.72
N LYS A 22 -12.22 -29.92 -0.21
CA LYS A 22 -12.52 -29.14 -1.43
C LYS A 22 -12.97 -27.72 -1.09
N GLU A 23 -13.69 -27.55 0.02
CA GLU A 23 -14.17 -26.26 0.50
C GLU A 23 -13.02 -25.35 0.91
N THR A 24 -12.09 -25.82 1.73
CA THR A 24 -10.91 -25.05 2.16
C THR A 24 -10.06 -24.60 0.97
N VAL A 25 -9.79 -25.49 0.02
CA VAL A 25 -9.03 -25.15 -1.19
C VAL A 25 -9.77 -24.09 -2.01
N ASN A 26 -11.09 -24.19 -2.11
CA ASN A 26 -11.91 -23.18 -2.79
C ASN A 26 -11.84 -21.82 -2.06
N VAL A 27 -11.92 -21.80 -0.73
CA VAL A 27 -11.78 -20.56 0.06
C VAL A 27 -10.40 -19.93 -0.16
N ILE A 28 -9.32 -20.71 -0.06
CA ILE A 28 -7.95 -20.21 -0.30
C ILE A 28 -7.83 -19.63 -1.72
N ARG A 29 -8.32 -20.36 -2.74
CA ARG A 29 -8.30 -19.89 -4.13
C ARG A 29 -9.06 -18.58 -4.30
N THR A 30 -10.25 -18.48 -3.71
CA THR A 30 -11.07 -17.26 -3.77
C THR A 30 -10.38 -16.10 -3.06
N THR A 31 -9.79 -16.32 -1.88
CA THR A 31 -9.06 -15.29 -1.14
C THR A 31 -7.84 -14.79 -1.92
N LEU A 32 -7.05 -15.67 -2.52
CA LEU A 32 -5.90 -15.27 -3.36
C LEU A 32 -6.36 -14.44 -4.57
N ARG A 33 -7.44 -14.86 -5.23
CA ARG A 33 -8.03 -14.09 -6.33
C ARG A 33 -8.49 -12.70 -5.85
N ASN A 34 -9.15 -12.63 -4.70
CA ASN A 34 -9.58 -11.35 -4.11
C ASN A 34 -8.37 -10.45 -3.81
N TYR A 35 -7.26 -10.99 -3.32
CA TYR A 35 -6.05 -10.19 -3.09
C TYR A 35 -5.43 -9.64 -4.38
N ILE A 36 -5.41 -10.43 -5.45
CA ILE A 36 -4.97 -9.97 -6.78
C ILE A 36 -5.88 -8.83 -7.27
N GLU A 37 -7.20 -9.03 -7.17
CA GLU A 37 -8.20 -8.03 -7.58
C GLU A 37 -8.10 -6.74 -6.74
N LEU A 38 -8.01 -6.85 -5.41
CA LEU A 38 -7.84 -5.69 -4.52
C LEU A 38 -6.53 -4.94 -4.78
N THR A 39 -5.45 -5.66 -5.08
CA THR A 39 -4.16 -5.06 -5.47
C THR A 39 -4.33 -4.24 -6.75
N SER A 40 -4.98 -4.83 -7.76
CA SER A 40 -5.27 -4.15 -9.03
C SER A 40 -6.18 -2.92 -8.85
N ILE A 41 -7.18 -3.00 -7.96
CA ILE A 41 -8.04 -1.86 -7.61
C ILE A 41 -7.22 -0.73 -6.99
N ALA A 42 -6.28 -1.04 -6.09
CA ALA A 42 -5.40 -0.04 -5.49
C ALA A 42 -4.50 0.63 -6.54
N ASP A 43 -3.92 -0.15 -7.46
CA ASP A 43 -3.11 0.39 -8.57
C ASP A 43 -3.91 1.28 -9.50
N ASN A 44 -5.12 0.86 -9.84
CA ASN A 44 -6.02 1.66 -10.67
C ASN A 44 -6.37 3.00 -9.98
N LYS A 45 -6.67 2.98 -8.68
CA LYS A 45 -6.93 4.21 -7.90
C LYS A 45 -5.72 5.13 -7.86
N ALA A 46 -4.52 4.59 -7.72
CA ALA A 46 -3.28 5.36 -7.75
C ALA A 46 -3.05 6.00 -9.13
N ASN A 47 -3.24 5.24 -10.21
CA ASN A 47 -3.12 5.74 -11.58
C ASN A 47 -4.15 6.85 -11.90
N VAL A 48 -5.40 6.68 -11.48
CA VAL A 48 -6.43 7.73 -11.60
C VAL A 48 -6.01 9.00 -10.85
N LEU A 49 -5.53 8.87 -9.61
CA LEU A 49 -5.10 10.02 -8.82
C LEU A 49 -3.89 10.74 -9.43
N LEU A 50 -2.92 9.99 -9.98
CA LEU A 50 -1.78 10.54 -10.69
C LEU A 50 -2.20 11.27 -11.96
N SER A 51 -3.10 10.67 -12.76
CA SER A 51 -3.66 11.27 -13.97
C SER A 51 -4.39 12.58 -13.67
N LEU A 52 -5.21 12.62 -12.61
CA LEU A 52 -5.89 13.85 -12.18
C LEU A 52 -4.89 14.97 -11.84
N ASN A 53 -3.82 14.66 -11.10
CA ASN A 53 -2.78 15.65 -10.79
C ASN A 53 -2.01 16.10 -12.05
N ALA A 54 -1.72 15.19 -12.97
CA ALA A 54 -1.06 15.52 -14.24
C ALA A 54 -1.92 16.46 -15.09
N VAL A 55 -3.22 16.17 -15.21
CA VAL A 55 -4.19 17.04 -15.90
C VAL A 55 -4.25 18.42 -15.23
N MET A 56 -4.30 18.45 -13.90
CA MET A 56 -4.34 19.70 -13.14
C MET A 56 -3.12 20.58 -13.42
N ILE A 57 -1.92 20.01 -13.37
CA ILE A 57 -0.67 20.71 -13.69
C ILE A 57 -0.67 21.17 -15.15
N ALA A 58 -1.09 20.32 -16.09
CA ALA A 58 -1.14 20.63 -17.51
C ALA A 58 -2.05 21.83 -17.83
N PHE A 59 -3.12 22.03 -17.06
CA PHE A 59 -3.98 23.21 -17.20
C PHE A 59 -3.47 24.43 -16.43
N VAL A 60 -3.05 24.26 -15.18
CA VAL A 60 -2.72 25.38 -14.29
C VAL A 60 -1.40 26.05 -14.69
N VAL A 61 -0.39 25.29 -15.08
CA VAL A 61 0.94 25.87 -15.40
C VAL A 61 0.89 26.84 -16.57
N PRO A 62 0.31 26.49 -17.75
CA PRO A 62 0.18 27.45 -18.85
C PRO A 62 -0.64 28.68 -18.49
N LEU A 63 -1.73 28.51 -17.74
CA LEU A 63 -2.57 29.62 -17.26
C LEU A 63 -1.79 30.55 -16.33
N ALA A 64 -0.99 29.98 -15.43
CA ALA A 64 -0.17 30.74 -14.50
C ALA A 64 0.91 31.56 -15.22
N ILE A 65 1.59 30.95 -16.19
CA ILE A 65 2.61 31.64 -17.01
C ILE A 65 1.98 32.77 -17.83
N SER A 66 0.80 32.54 -18.41
CA SER A 66 0.12 33.53 -19.26
C SER A 66 -0.43 34.73 -18.48
N ASN A 67 -0.60 34.61 -17.15
CA ASN A 67 -1.25 35.62 -16.31
C ASN A 67 -0.37 36.03 -15.11
N LEU A 68 0.96 36.01 -15.26
CA LEU A 68 1.88 36.31 -14.16
C LEU A 68 1.62 37.69 -13.53
N GLU A 69 1.39 38.73 -14.34
CA GLU A 69 1.13 40.09 -13.84
C GLU A 69 -0.08 40.12 -12.91
N VAL A 70 -1.19 39.48 -13.32
CA VAL A 70 -2.42 39.37 -12.50
C VAL A 70 -2.14 38.57 -11.23
N ILE A 71 -1.37 37.49 -11.33
CA ILE A 71 -1.05 36.64 -10.17
C ILE A 71 -0.30 37.41 -9.10
N PHE A 72 0.68 38.22 -9.48
CA PHE A 72 1.42 39.06 -8.54
C PHE A 72 0.57 40.22 -8.01
N ALA A 73 -0.17 40.90 -8.88
CA ALA A 73 -1.02 42.03 -8.50
C ALA A 73 -2.07 41.65 -7.44
N TYR A 74 -2.75 40.52 -7.63
CA TYR A 74 -3.80 40.04 -6.73
C TYR A 74 -3.30 39.05 -5.69
N THR A 75 -1.99 38.81 -5.56
CA THR A 75 -1.44 37.84 -4.58
C THR A 75 -1.97 36.40 -4.78
N LEU A 76 -2.34 36.01 -6.00
CA LEU A 76 -2.81 34.66 -6.33
C LEU A 76 -1.68 33.61 -6.34
N PHE A 77 -0.43 34.02 -6.14
CA PHE A 77 0.67 33.07 -5.98
C PHE A 77 0.53 32.22 -4.71
N VAL A 78 -0.20 32.69 -3.69
CA VAL A 78 -0.47 31.95 -2.44
C VAL A 78 -1.30 30.68 -2.69
N PRO A 79 -2.50 30.73 -3.30
CA PRO A 79 -3.25 29.51 -3.63
C PRO A 79 -2.50 28.61 -4.62
N LEU A 80 -1.79 29.19 -5.61
CA LEU A 80 -0.97 28.40 -6.54
C LEU A 80 0.15 27.62 -5.84
N PHE A 81 0.76 28.22 -4.81
CA PHE A 81 1.77 27.55 -3.99
C PHE A 81 1.19 26.36 -3.22
N PHE A 82 0.04 26.54 -2.56
CA PHE A 82 -0.66 25.42 -1.88
C PHE A 82 -1.01 24.30 -2.85
N LEU A 83 -1.51 24.65 -4.03
CA LEU A 83 -1.83 23.68 -5.08
C LEU A 83 -0.58 22.91 -5.51
N ALA A 84 0.51 23.61 -5.81
CA ALA A 84 1.75 22.98 -6.25
C ALA A 84 2.33 22.02 -5.21
N VAL A 85 2.42 22.46 -3.94
CA VAL A 85 2.94 21.65 -2.83
C VAL A 85 2.07 20.42 -2.60
N THR A 86 0.75 20.58 -2.63
CA THR A 86 -0.18 19.47 -2.33
C THR A 86 -0.30 18.50 -3.50
N CYS A 87 -0.23 18.96 -4.75
CA CYS A 87 -0.10 18.12 -5.93
C CYS A 87 1.19 17.29 -5.87
N PHE A 88 2.33 17.93 -5.59
CA PHE A 88 3.61 17.24 -5.45
C PHE A 88 3.56 16.19 -4.33
N ALA A 89 3.07 16.55 -3.14
CA ALA A 89 2.94 15.62 -2.03
C ALA A 89 1.99 14.45 -2.36
N THR A 90 0.89 14.71 -3.06
CA THR A 90 -0.04 13.67 -3.53
C THR A 90 0.65 12.72 -4.49
N ILE A 91 1.34 13.24 -5.50
CA ILE A 91 2.09 12.44 -6.48
C ILE A 91 3.13 11.59 -5.74
N TYR A 92 3.92 12.18 -4.86
CA TYR A 92 4.98 11.50 -4.11
C TYR A 92 4.46 10.30 -3.30
N VAL A 93 3.38 10.46 -2.55
CA VAL A 93 2.82 9.33 -1.77
C VAL A 93 2.15 8.31 -2.70
N THR A 94 1.54 8.76 -3.79
CA THR A 94 0.87 7.87 -4.76
C THR A 94 1.85 7.03 -5.55
N THR A 95 3.03 7.55 -5.90
CA THR A 95 4.06 6.74 -6.58
C THR A 95 4.55 5.61 -5.67
N MET A 96 4.64 5.82 -4.35
CA MET A 96 4.96 4.73 -3.41
C MET A 96 3.96 3.57 -3.41
N VAL A 97 2.70 3.81 -3.83
CA VAL A 97 1.70 2.74 -4.00
C VAL A 97 2.05 1.83 -5.19
N LEU A 98 2.65 2.42 -6.23
CA LEU A 98 2.95 1.77 -7.51
C LEU A 98 4.39 1.19 -7.57
N VAL A 99 5.28 1.61 -6.67
CA VAL A 99 6.65 1.10 -6.60
C VAL A 99 6.61 -0.41 -6.33
N PRO A 100 7.28 -1.24 -7.14
CA PRO A 100 7.44 -2.65 -6.84
C PRO A 100 8.30 -2.78 -5.59
N LYS A 101 7.70 -3.21 -4.47
CA LYS A 101 8.46 -3.48 -3.24
C LYS A 101 9.24 -4.78 -3.37
N GLY A 102 10.49 -4.78 -2.90
CA GLY A 102 11.29 -6.00 -2.77
C GLY A 102 10.56 -7.07 -1.94
N PHE A 103 10.76 -8.32 -2.29
CA PHE A 103 10.20 -9.46 -1.55
C PHE A 103 11.21 -10.06 -0.58
N GLU A 104 12.44 -9.54 -0.56
CA GLU A 104 13.53 -9.94 0.37
C GLU A 104 13.13 -9.73 1.84
N GLU A 105 12.43 -8.63 2.16
CA GLU A 105 11.89 -8.35 3.50
C GLU A 105 10.99 -9.48 4.04
N PHE A 106 10.40 -10.30 3.18
CA PHE A 106 9.57 -11.44 3.62
C PHE A 106 10.39 -12.49 4.37
N ASN A 107 11.60 -12.81 3.91
CA ASN A 107 12.44 -13.83 4.54
C ASN A 107 13.09 -13.27 5.82
N ASP A 108 13.43 -11.98 5.83
CA ASP A 108 14.13 -11.33 6.95
C ASP A 108 13.23 -11.05 8.16
N GLU A 109 11.92 -10.91 7.95
CA GLU A 109 10.94 -10.66 9.02
C GLU A 109 10.41 -11.95 9.68
N LEU A 110 10.87 -13.12 9.25
CA LEU A 110 10.43 -14.39 9.83
C LEU A 110 11.00 -14.58 11.25
N PRO A 111 10.22 -15.16 12.19
CA PRO A 111 10.74 -15.52 13.49
C PRO A 111 11.94 -16.48 13.40
N PRO A 112 12.90 -16.40 14.34
CA PRO A 112 14.02 -17.33 14.38
C PRO A 112 13.55 -18.79 14.38
N GLY A 113 14.08 -19.59 13.46
CA GLY A 113 13.74 -21.01 13.31
C GLY A 113 12.50 -21.30 12.46
N MET A 114 11.85 -20.28 11.89
CA MET A 114 10.75 -20.46 10.94
C MET A 114 11.26 -20.40 9.50
N PRO A 115 11.19 -21.51 8.72
CA PRO A 115 11.67 -21.51 7.35
C PRO A 115 10.68 -20.77 6.42
N PRO A 116 11.19 -20.01 5.42
CA PRO A 116 10.37 -19.27 4.48
C PRO A 116 9.54 -20.19 3.59
N SER A 117 8.36 -19.76 3.14
CA SER A 117 7.49 -20.59 2.32
C SER A 117 8.13 -20.96 0.97
N PRO A 118 8.15 -22.24 0.56
CA PRO A 118 8.58 -22.61 -0.80
C PRO A 118 7.59 -22.13 -1.87
N PHE A 119 6.36 -21.76 -1.50
CA PHE A 119 5.36 -21.26 -2.46
C PHE A 119 5.50 -19.76 -2.73
N PHE A 120 6.31 -19.07 -1.93
CA PHE A 120 6.55 -17.65 -2.07
C PHE A 120 7.68 -17.41 -3.07
N PHE A 121 7.39 -16.64 -4.11
CA PHE A 121 8.35 -16.44 -5.20
C PHE A 121 9.65 -15.74 -4.77
N GLY A 122 9.61 -14.88 -3.75
CA GLY A 122 10.80 -14.22 -3.20
C GLY A 122 11.73 -15.18 -2.46
N THR A 123 11.26 -16.39 -2.14
CA THR A 123 12.10 -17.48 -1.62
C THR A 123 12.69 -18.29 -2.78
N ILE A 124 11.94 -18.43 -3.88
CA ILE A 124 12.35 -19.21 -5.07
C ILE A 124 13.45 -18.48 -5.86
N GLN A 125 13.40 -17.14 -5.93
CA GLN A 125 14.33 -16.34 -6.73
C GLN A 125 15.81 -16.55 -6.36
N ASP A 126 16.07 -16.87 -5.09
CA ASP A 126 17.41 -17.02 -4.52
C ASP A 126 17.88 -18.49 -4.44
N MET A 127 17.08 -19.44 -4.93
CA MET A 127 17.36 -20.88 -4.87
C MET A 127 17.78 -21.44 -6.23
N THR A 128 18.68 -22.42 -6.21
CA THR A 128 18.91 -23.28 -7.38
C THR A 128 17.72 -24.24 -7.60
N LEU A 129 17.59 -24.77 -8.82
CA LEU A 129 16.52 -25.72 -9.15
C LEU A 129 16.54 -26.96 -8.24
N GLU A 130 17.73 -27.47 -7.92
CA GLU A 130 17.95 -28.65 -7.08
C GLU A 130 17.55 -28.40 -5.63
N GLU A 131 17.95 -27.24 -5.09
CA GLU A 131 17.54 -26.80 -3.74
C GLU A 131 16.03 -26.62 -3.66
N TYR A 132 15.43 -25.97 -4.66
CA TYR A 132 13.99 -25.75 -4.71
C TYR A 132 13.23 -27.08 -4.78
N PHE A 133 13.64 -28.02 -5.63
CA PHE A 133 12.99 -29.32 -5.74
C PHE A 133 13.09 -30.11 -4.44
N ALA A 134 14.27 -30.15 -3.82
CA ALA A 134 14.47 -30.83 -2.55
C ALA A 134 13.69 -30.17 -1.41
N TYR A 135 13.55 -28.85 -1.41
CA TYR A 135 12.81 -28.11 -0.40
C TYR A 135 11.30 -28.30 -0.57
N LEU A 136 10.79 -28.14 -1.79
CA LEU A 136 9.38 -28.35 -2.12
C LEU A 136 8.94 -29.78 -1.77
N HIS A 137 9.78 -30.78 -2.07
CA HIS A 137 9.49 -32.16 -1.71
C HIS A 137 9.34 -32.33 -0.19
N ARG A 138 10.28 -31.81 0.61
CA ARG A 138 10.20 -31.86 2.08
C ARG A 138 8.99 -31.10 2.64
N ALA A 139 8.70 -29.92 2.11
CA ALA A 139 7.61 -29.07 2.58
C ALA A 139 6.21 -29.62 2.24
N THR A 140 6.11 -30.49 1.23
CA THR A 140 4.84 -31.08 0.77
C THR A 140 4.58 -32.50 1.31
N GLN A 141 5.53 -33.08 2.04
CA GLN A 141 5.39 -34.43 2.62
C GLN A 141 4.28 -34.53 3.68
N ASP A 142 4.02 -33.45 4.42
CA ASP A 142 3.00 -33.42 5.46
C ASP A 142 2.03 -32.24 5.30
N LYS A 143 0.74 -32.51 5.54
CA LYS A 143 -0.34 -31.53 5.38
C LYS A 143 -0.23 -30.38 6.39
N HIS A 144 0.30 -30.60 7.60
CA HIS A 144 0.51 -29.52 8.56
C HIS A 144 1.56 -28.53 8.05
N THR A 145 2.67 -29.00 7.50
CA THR A 145 3.71 -28.15 6.91
C THR A 145 3.19 -27.31 5.75
N VAL A 146 2.41 -27.91 4.84
CA VAL A 146 1.79 -27.15 3.72
C VAL A 146 0.85 -26.06 4.25
N ARG A 147 0.03 -26.35 5.28
CA ARG A 147 -0.88 -25.37 5.89
C ARG A 147 -0.15 -24.22 6.53
N HIS A 148 0.95 -24.52 7.21
CA HIS A 148 1.79 -23.52 7.84
C HIS A 148 2.33 -22.53 6.78
N HIS A 149 2.94 -23.04 5.71
CA HIS A 149 3.46 -22.20 4.63
C HIS A 149 2.38 -21.38 3.92
N LEU A 150 1.22 -21.97 3.61
CA LEU A 150 0.10 -21.23 3.01
C LEU A 150 -0.44 -20.14 3.94
N SER A 151 -0.48 -20.39 5.25
CA SER A 151 -0.94 -19.39 6.23
C SER A 151 0.00 -18.20 6.28
N LEU A 152 1.32 -18.45 6.24
CA LEU A 152 2.33 -17.40 6.13
C LEU A 152 2.12 -16.57 4.86
N ASP A 153 2.02 -17.23 3.70
CA ASP A 153 1.86 -16.52 2.42
C ASP A 153 0.60 -15.64 2.40
N LEU A 154 -0.53 -16.19 2.85
CA LEU A 154 -1.79 -15.44 2.93
C LEU A 154 -1.69 -14.25 3.90
N PHE A 155 -0.99 -14.41 5.03
CA PHE A 155 -0.78 -13.33 5.99
C PHE A 155 0.03 -12.18 5.39
N TYR A 156 1.19 -12.48 4.78
CA TYR A 156 2.06 -11.45 4.22
C TYR A 156 1.48 -10.79 2.95
N ILE A 157 0.77 -11.54 2.09
CA ILE A 157 0.03 -10.95 0.97
C ILE A 157 -1.02 -9.96 1.52
N GLY A 158 -1.79 -10.37 2.54
CA GLY A 158 -2.77 -9.51 3.20
C GLY A 158 -2.15 -8.27 3.84
N ARG A 159 -1.00 -8.42 4.51
CA ARG A 159 -0.28 -7.31 5.15
C ARG A 159 0.19 -6.28 4.13
N ARG A 160 0.84 -6.70 3.05
CA ARG A 160 1.32 -5.82 1.96
C ARG A 160 0.17 -5.09 1.29
N LEU A 161 -0.95 -5.78 1.07
CA LEU A 161 -2.16 -5.15 0.55
C LEU A 161 -2.69 -4.07 1.53
N GLY A 162 -2.67 -4.35 2.83
CA GLY A 162 -3.04 -3.39 3.88
C GLY A 162 -2.14 -2.14 3.90
N GLU A 163 -0.83 -2.32 3.74
CA GLU A 163 0.13 -1.21 3.61
C GLU A 163 -0.18 -0.35 2.37
N LYS A 164 -0.39 -1.00 1.22
CA LYS A 164 -0.73 -0.34 -0.04
C LYS A 164 -2.03 0.47 0.06
N MET A 165 -3.06 -0.10 0.68
CA MET A 165 -4.33 0.58 0.96
C MET A 165 -4.17 1.75 1.94
N THR A 166 -3.23 1.66 2.89
CA THR A 166 -2.94 2.74 3.83
C THR A 166 -2.24 3.91 3.16
N LEU A 167 -1.27 3.65 2.29
CA LEU A 167 -0.65 4.69 1.46
C LEU A 167 -1.70 5.36 0.56
N MET A 168 -2.56 4.58 -0.10
CA MET A 168 -3.64 5.12 -0.92
C MET A 168 -4.58 6.04 -0.11
N ARG A 169 -4.98 5.63 1.10
CA ARG A 169 -5.80 6.49 1.99
C ARG A 169 -5.10 7.80 2.33
N ARG A 170 -3.79 7.77 2.59
CA ARG A 170 -2.99 8.98 2.86
C ARG A 170 -2.91 9.88 1.63
N SER A 171 -2.65 9.35 0.43
CA SER A 171 -2.64 10.12 -0.81
C SER A 171 -3.96 10.86 -1.04
N PHE A 172 -5.10 10.17 -0.88
CA PHE A 172 -6.41 10.80 -1.01
C PHE A 172 -6.69 11.86 0.07
N LEU A 173 -6.15 11.70 1.27
CA LEU A 173 -6.28 12.72 2.31
C LEU A 173 -5.49 13.98 1.94
N ILE A 174 -4.23 13.83 1.51
CA ILE A 174 -3.39 14.95 1.08
C ILE A 174 -4.04 15.67 -0.11
N PHE A 175 -4.49 14.93 -1.12
CA PHE A 175 -5.14 15.50 -2.31
C PHE A 175 -6.39 16.31 -1.95
N ARG A 176 -7.29 15.72 -1.14
CA ARG A 176 -8.53 16.39 -0.74
C ARG A 176 -8.27 17.64 0.10
N LEU A 177 -7.33 17.57 1.05
CA LEU A 177 -6.93 18.73 1.84
C LEU A 177 -6.28 19.80 0.95
N GLY A 178 -5.48 19.41 -0.02
CA GLY A 178 -4.80 20.33 -0.92
C GLY A 178 -5.75 21.15 -1.78
N ILE A 179 -6.73 20.49 -2.42
CA ILE A 179 -7.78 21.19 -3.17
C ILE A 179 -8.57 22.12 -2.25
N PHE A 180 -8.96 21.64 -1.07
CA PHE A 180 -9.74 22.44 -0.12
C PHE A 180 -8.98 23.70 0.34
N LEU A 181 -7.71 23.56 0.73
CA LEU A 181 -6.85 24.69 1.13
C LEU A 181 -6.62 25.66 -0.02
N THR A 182 -6.42 25.16 -1.24
CA THR A 182 -6.26 26.00 -2.44
C THR A 182 -7.52 26.84 -2.70
N LEU A 183 -8.70 26.24 -2.61
CA LEU A 183 -9.98 26.95 -2.79
C LEU A 183 -10.20 28.01 -1.71
N LEU A 184 -9.94 27.66 -0.44
CA LEU A 184 -10.04 28.62 0.66
C LEU A 184 -9.05 29.78 0.49
N ALA A 185 -7.79 29.50 0.14
CA ALA A 185 -6.78 30.51 -0.10
C ALA A 185 -7.19 31.43 -1.26
N THR A 186 -7.72 30.88 -2.34
CA THR A 186 -8.20 31.67 -3.49
C THR A 186 -9.34 32.59 -3.06
N GLY A 187 -10.35 32.07 -2.36
CA GLY A 187 -11.48 32.87 -1.88
C GLY A 187 -11.05 33.97 -0.91
N MET A 188 -10.15 33.66 0.03
CA MET A 188 -9.64 34.63 1.01
C MET A 188 -8.85 35.76 0.32
N VAL A 189 -7.95 35.41 -0.60
CA VAL A 189 -7.16 36.40 -1.34
C VAL A 189 -8.07 37.31 -2.16
N LEU A 190 -9.04 36.76 -2.89
CA LEU A 190 -9.97 37.57 -3.68
C LEU A 190 -10.83 38.49 -2.81
N LEU A 191 -11.30 38.01 -1.65
CA LEU A 191 -12.08 38.82 -0.71
C LEU A 191 -11.25 39.98 -0.13
N LEU A 192 -9.98 39.75 0.22
CA LEU A 192 -9.09 40.79 0.73
C LEU A 192 -8.83 41.88 -0.33
N ASN A 193 -8.57 41.47 -1.58
CA ASN A 193 -8.37 42.41 -2.68
C ASN A 193 -9.65 43.19 -3.05
N TYR A 194 -10.84 42.61 -2.86
CA TYR A 194 -12.10 43.31 -3.11
C TYR A 194 -12.41 44.41 -2.08
N LEU A 195 -11.89 44.26 -0.85
CA LEU A 195 -12.11 45.21 0.24
C LEU A 195 -11.12 46.39 0.24
N GLN A 196 -10.06 46.34 -0.57
CA GLN A 196 -9.04 47.39 -0.71
C GLN A 196 -9.33 48.28 -1.93
#